data_AF-A8XB50-F1
#
_entry.id   AF-A8XB50-F1
#
_cell.length_a   1.000
_cell.length_b   1.000
_cell.length_c   1.000
_cell.angle_alpha   90.00
_cell.angle_beta   90.00
_cell.angle_gamma   90.00
#
_symmetry.space_group_name_H-M   'P 1'
#
loop_
_entity.id
_entity.type
_entity.pdbx_description
1 polymer ?
#
loop_
_entity_poly.entity_id
_entity_poly.type
_entity_poly.pdbx_seq_one_letter_code
_entity_poly.pdbx_strand_id
1 'polypeptide(L)'
;MCHSYNGCYMYFALGCAFRFSKTISEISLLVHAGIYGSILTFLTIQFVYRACLLSKSKNNWVKCFDGWNLSYSIFYTLFISTIWASALNFASADSASDNYLRSVILKSYGVEITSVPYFSILAFNDENTLRWKNVPCVLILCTIMLFHYTIMIICGLYMYRKTSKYFKTSSTSLEKLQRQFFYALIYQTTAPTLLFHLPVSVAVLVPFFDFKFSYNSSIVLYELGAYPLADTLILLKVVTEYKLAYGRFLSGLAKTFLVCLGEDTPREDTKTSVRGLNISLKTL
;
A
#
# COMPACT_ATOMS: atom_id res chain seq x y z
N MET A 1 -11.94 -4.58 11.36
CA MET A 1 -11.15 -3.75 12.31
C MET A 1 -10.16 -4.66 13.02
N CYS A 2 -9.07 -4.11 13.55
CA CYS A 2 -8.11 -4.88 14.35
C CYS A 2 -7.86 -4.17 15.68
N HIS A 3 -7.72 -4.96 16.74
CA HIS A 3 -7.35 -4.47 18.05
C HIS A 3 -6.23 -5.37 18.59
N SER A 4 -5.08 -4.78 18.88
CA SER A 4 -4.00 -5.48 19.57
C SER A 4 -4.04 -5.08 21.04
N TYR A 5 -4.01 -6.07 21.93
CA TYR A 5 -3.98 -5.88 23.38
C TYR A 5 -3.03 -6.89 24.02
N ASN A 6 -1.87 -6.39 24.47
CA ASN A 6 -0.77 -7.19 25.04
C ASN A 6 -0.43 -8.38 24.12
N GLY A 7 -0.51 -9.62 24.61
CA GLY A 7 -0.22 -10.84 23.86
C GLY A 7 -1.34 -11.34 22.93
N CYS A 8 -2.32 -10.50 22.58
CA CYS A 8 -3.43 -10.88 21.69
C CYS A 8 -3.62 -9.89 20.54
N TYR A 9 -3.82 -10.42 19.34
CA TYR A 9 -4.26 -9.67 18.17
C TYR A 9 -5.66 -10.15 17.76
N MET A 10 -6.64 -9.27 17.86
CA MET A 10 -8.03 -9.51 17.52
C MET A 10 -8.38 -8.86 16.18
N TYR A 11 -8.97 -9.63 15.28
CA TYR A 11 -9.49 -9.20 13.99
C TYR A 11 -11.00 -9.41 13.96
N PHE A 12 -11.78 -8.33 13.87
CA PHE A 12 -13.20 -8.35 14.18
C PHE A 12 -14.03 -7.32 13.41
N ALA A 13 -15.34 -7.53 13.36
CA ALA A 13 -16.29 -6.63 12.73
C ALA A 13 -17.26 -6.02 13.74
N LEU A 14 -17.33 -4.69 13.77
CA LEU A 14 -18.33 -3.89 14.48
C LEU A 14 -19.21 -3.23 13.42
N GLY A 15 -20.44 -3.71 13.21
CA GLY A 15 -21.35 -3.09 12.26
C GLY A 15 -22.81 -3.41 12.52
N CYS A 16 -23.70 -2.43 12.36
CA CYS A 16 -25.14 -2.61 12.55
C CYS A 16 -25.76 -3.59 11.53
N ALA A 17 -25.24 -3.63 10.30
CA ALA A 17 -25.67 -4.60 9.27
C ALA A 17 -25.33 -6.06 9.61
N PHE A 18 -24.37 -6.27 10.51
CA PHE A 18 -23.84 -7.57 10.90
C PHE A 18 -24.46 -8.13 12.19
N ARG A 19 -25.33 -7.35 12.85
CA ARG A 19 -26.10 -7.81 14.03
C ARG A 19 -27.12 -8.90 13.71
N PHE A 20 -27.49 -9.08 12.43
CA PHE A 20 -28.50 -10.04 12.02
C PHE A 20 -27.99 -11.49 11.97
N SER A 21 -26.68 -11.72 11.77
CA SER A 21 -26.10 -13.08 11.78
C SER A 21 -24.59 -13.06 12.02
N LYS A 22 -24.14 -13.77 13.08
CA LYS A 22 -22.72 -13.93 13.41
C LYS A 22 -21.97 -14.66 12.29
N THR A 23 -22.54 -15.73 11.74
CA THR A 23 -21.92 -16.53 10.68
C THR A 23 -21.66 -15.75 9.40
N ILE A 24 -22.64 -14.93 8.95
CA ILE A 24 -22.46 -14.07 7.75
C ILE A 24 -21.29 -13.10 7.96
N SER A 25 -21.17 -12.59 9.18
CA SER A 25 -20.15 -11.62 9.54
C SER A 25 -18.75 -12.25 9.64
N GLU A 26 -18.65 -13.48 10.17
CA GLU A 26 -17.42 -14.28 10.15
C GLU A 26 -16.97 -14.60 8.72
N ILE A 27 -17.90 -14.99 7.84
CA ILE A 27 -17.61 -15.19 6.41
C ILE A 27 -17.11 -13.89 5.78
N SER A 28 -17.75 -12.75 6.07
CA SER A 28 -17.31 -11.45 5.58
C SER A 28 -15.90 -11.08 6.03
N LEU A 29 -15.54 -11.40 7.29
CA LEU A 29 -14.18 -11.22 7.80
C LEU A 29 -13.16 -12.09 7.06
N LEU A 30 -13.49 -13.36 6.78
CA LEU A 30 -12.65 -14.26 6.00
C LEU A 30 -12.45 -13.77 4.57
N VAL A 31 -13.52 -13.28 3.92
CA VAL A 31 -13.45 -12.66 2.59
C VAL A 31 -12.53 -11.44 2.60
N HIS A 32 -12.68 -10.55 3.60
CA HIS A 32 -11.81 -9.39 3.73
C HIS A 32 -10.33 -9.78 3.95
N ALA A 33 -10.07 -10.82 4.75
CA ALA A 33 -8.72 -11.34 4.91
C ALA A 33 -8.15 -11.93 3.61
N GLY A 34 -8.97 -12.66 2.85
CA GLY A 34 -8.59 -13.15 1.51
C GLY A 34 -8.27 -12.01 0.54
N ILE A 35 -9.03 -10.90 0.58
CA ILE A 35 -8.73 -9.69 -0.20
C ILE A 35 -7.38 -9.09 0.22
N TYR A 36 -7.07 -9.06 1.50
CA TYR A 36 -5.74 -8.58 1.94
C TYR A 36 -4.61 -9.46 1.41
N GLY A 37 -4.77 -10.79 1.46
CA GLY A 37 -3.84 -11.74 0.85
C GLY A 37 -3.70 -11.54 -0.67
N SER A 38 -4.80 -11.27 -1.36
CA SER A 38 -4.80 -11.03 -2.81
C SER A 38 -4.04 -9.76 -3.18
N ILE A 39 -4.21 -8.68 -2.41
CA ILE A 39 -3.48 -7.42 -2.60
C ILE A 39 -1.97 -7.65 -2.45
N LEU A 40 -1.53 -8.38 -1.41
CA LEU A 40 -0.11 -8.68 -1.20
C LEU A 40 0.50 -9.43 -2.39
N THR A 41 -0.19 -10.47 -2.87
CA THR A 41 0.27 -11.25 -4.03
C THR A 41 0.25 -10.42 -5.31
N PHE A 42 -0.79 -9.61 -5.52
CA PHE A 42 -0.89 -8.72 -6.68
C PHE A 42 0.21 -7.67 -6.71
N LEU A 43 0.52 -7.05 -5.57
CA LEU A 43 1.67 -6.13 -5.45
C LEU A 43 2.99 -6.82 -5.81
N THR A 44 3.18 -8.05 -5.34
CA THR A 44 4.38 -8.84 -5.66
C THR A 44 4.50 -9.10 -7.16
N ILE A 45 3.39 -9.49 -7.81
CA ILE A 45 3.33 -9.67 -9.27
C ILE A 45 3.67 -8.36 -10.00
N GLN A 46 3.16 -7.21 -9.53
CA GLN A 46 3.50 -5.92 -10.12
C GLN A 46 5.01 -5.62 -10.01
N PHE A 47 5.63 -5.88 -8.86
CA PHE A 47 7.08 -5.71 -8.69
C PHE A 47 7.89 -6.60 -9.64
N VAL A 48 7.50 -7.87 -9.78
CA VAL A 48 8.13 -8.82 -10.70
C VAL A 48 7.96 -8.35 -12.15
N TYR A 49 6.74 -8.03 -12.56
CA TYR A 49 6.44 -7.56 -13.92
C TYR A 49 7.28 -6.33 -14.30
N ARG A 50 7.37 -5.34 -13.40
CA ARG A 50 8.19 -4.14 -13.61
C ARG A 50 9.68 -4.44 -13.69
N ALA A 51 10.18 -5.34 -12.83
CA ALA A 51 11.56 -5.79 -12.90
C ALA A 51 11.85 -6.50 -14.24
N CYS A 52 10.91 -7.32 -14.74
CA CYS A 52 10.99 -7.96 -16.04
C CYS A 52 11.02 -6.96 -17.20
N LEU A 53 10.21 -5.89 -17.14
CA LEU A 53 10.21 -4.83 -18.16
C LEU A 53 11.56 -4.11 -18.27
N LEU A 54 12.29 -3.96 -17.16
CA LEU A 54 13.62 -3.36 -17.12
C LEU A 54 14.76 -4.32 -17.49
N SER A 55 14.49 -5.62 -17.53
CA SER A 55 15.51 -6.62 -17.82
C SER A 55 16.01 -6.52 -19.25
N LYS A 56 17.31 -6.82 -19.44
CA LYS A 56 17.90 -6.91 -20.80
C LYS A 56 17.20 -7.99 -21.64
N SER A 57 16.60 -8.98 -20.99
CA SER A 57 15.82 -10.05 -21.62
C SER A 57 14.31 -9.77 -21.57
N LYS A 58 13.90 -8.51 -21.78
CA LYS A 58 12.50 -8.07 -21.79
C LYS A 58 11.60 -9.01 -22.60
N ASN A 59 12.02 -9.39 -23.80
CA ASN A 59 11.21 -10.21 -24.71
C ASN A 59 10.93 -11.65 -24.23
N ASN A 60 11.71 -12.20 -23.30
CA ASN A 60 11.47 -13.55 -22.80
C ASN A 60 10.59 -13.53 -21.54
N TRP A 61 10.87 -12.62 -20.61
CA TRP A 61 10.15 -12.56 -19.33
C TRP A 61 8.79 -11.89 -19.43
N VAL A 62 8.62 -10.91 -20.33
CA VAL A 62 7.33 -10.24 -20.51
C VAL A 62 6.31 -11.16 -21.17
N LYS A 63 6.75 -12.15 -21.97
CA LYS A 63 5.86 -13.18 -22.55
C LYS A 63 5.18 -14.04 -21.48
N CYS A 64 5.78 -14.19 -20.29
CA CYS A 64 5.15 -14.87 -19.15
C CYS A 64 3.96 -14.09 -18.58
N PHE A 65 3.81 -12.81 -18.93
CA PHE A 65 2.70 -11.95 -18.51
C PHE A 65 1.80 -11.53 -19.69
N ASP A 66 1.96 -12.17 -20.85
CA ASP A 66 1.22 -11.85 -22.06
C ASP A 66 0.19 -12.93 -22.40
N GLY A 67 -0.95 -12.52 -22.97
CA GLY A 67 -2.06 -13.39 -23.34
C GLY A 67 -2.55 -14.31 -22.21
N TRP A 68 -2.65 -15.62 -22.51
CA TRP A 68 -3.17 -16.63 -21.59
C TRP A 68 -2.32 -16.82 -20.32
N ASN A 69 -1.04 -16.42 -20.35
CA ASN A 69 -0.16 -16.59 -19.20
C ASN A 69 -0.54 -15.68 -18.02
N LEU A 70 -1.28 -14.60 -18.26
CA LEU A 70 -1.86 -13.77 -17.20
C LEU A 70 -2.83 -14.57 -16.31
N SER A 71 -3.51 -15.57 -16.88
CA SER A 71 -4.42 -16.45 -16.14
C SER A 71 -3.70 -17.20 -15.02
N TYR A 72 -2.45 -17.62 -15.23
CA TYR A 72 -1.63 -18.24 -14.18
C TYR A 72 -1.36 -17.29 -13.01
N SER A 73 -1.15 -16.00 -13.28
CA SER A 73 -0.93 -14.99 -12.23
C SER A 73 -2.20 -14.75 -11.41
N ILE A 74 -3.37 -14.75 -12.06
CA ILE A 74 -4.68 -14.64 -11.39
C ILE A 74 -4.95 -15.88 -10.54
N PHE A 75 -4.73 -17.08 -11.10
CA PHE A 75 -4.91 -18.33 -10.37
C PHE A 75 -3.99 -18.41 -9.14
N TYR A 76 -2.71 -18.05 -9.31
CA TYR A 76 -1.76 -17.96 -8.20
C TYR A 76 -2.24 -17.00 -7.11
N THR A 77 -2.75 -15.83 -7.49
CA THR A 77 -3.31 -14.85 -6.55
C THR A 77 -4.48 -15.43 -5.77
N LEU A 78 -5.45 -16.05 -6.46
CA LEU A 78 -6.62 -16.65 -5.82
C LEU A 78 -6.24 -17.81 -4.89
N PHE A 79 -5.26 -18.62 -5.30
CA PHE A 79 -4.76 -19.74 -4.49
C PHE A 79 -4.13 -19.25 -3.18
N ILE A 80 -3.21 -18.29 -3.24
CA ILE A 80 -2.60 -17.70 -2.04
C ILE A 80 -3.63 -17.00 -1.16
N SER A 81 -4.60 -16.30 -1.77
CA SER A 81 -5.69 -15.62 -1.04
C SER A 81 -6.55 -16.61 -0.26
N THR A 82 -6.82 -17.78 -0.85
CA THR A 82 -7.59 -18.84 -0.21
C THR A 82 -6.82 -19.45 0.95
N ILE A 83 -5.51 -19.68 0.80
CA ILE A 83 -4.64 -20.14 1.88
C ILE A 83 -4.61 -19.11 3.02
N TRP A 84 -4.51 -17.83 2.69
CA TRP A 84 -4.51 -16.75 3.68
C TRP A 84 -5.81 -16.72 4.49
N ALA A 85 -6.96 -16.79 3.81
CA ALA A 85 -8.26 -16.82 4.46
C ALA A 85 -8.43 -18.11 5.31
N SER A 86 -8.04 -19.26 4.77
CA SER A 86 -8.19 -20.53 5.47
C SER A 86 -7.30 -20.64 6.72
N ALA A 87 -6.12 -20.01 6.71
CA ALA A 87 -5.23 -19.93 7.87
C ALA A 87 -5.90 -19.27 9.08
N LEU A 88 -6.83 -18.34 8.88
CA LEU A 88 -7.55 -17.70 9.98
C LEU A 88 -8.47 -18.65 10.75
N ASN A 89 -8.90 -19.77 10.16
CA ASN A 89 -9.69 -20.77 10.88
C ASN A 89 -8.93 -21.35 12.09
N PHE A 90 -7.60 -21.42 12.03
CA PHE A 90 -6.78 -21.82 13.18
C PHE A 90 -6.80 -20.78 14.31
N ALA A 91 -7.10 -19.52 14.00
CA ALA A 91 -7.26 -18.42 14.96
C ALA A 91 -8.74 -18.15 15.32
N SER A 92 -9.63 -19.12 15.11
CA SER A 92 -11.05 -18.99 15.48
C SER A 92 -11.23 -18.80 16.98
N ALA A 93 -12.20 -17.95 17.34
CA ALA A 93 -12.57 -17.66 18.72
C ALA A 93 -12.81 -18.93 19.55
N ASP A 94 -12.42 -18.88 20.82
CA ASP A 94 -12.75 -19.89 21.83
C ASP A 94 -12.95 -19.28 23.21
N SER A 95 -13.32 -20.11 24.18
CA SER A 95 -13.61 -19.67 25.55
C SER A 95 -12.43 -18.94 26.21
N ALA A 96 -11.19 -19.35 25.91
CA ALA A 96 -9.99 -18.68 26.42
C ALA A 96 -9.80 -17.28 25.82
N SER A 97 -9.96 -17.12 24.50
CA SER A 97 -9.88 -15.80 23.87
C SER A 97 -11.04 -14.90 24.29
N ASP A 98 -12.24 -15.47 24.47
CA ASP A 98 -13.41 -14.74 24.97
C ASP A 98 -13.14 -14.16 26.35
N ASN A 99 -12.66 -14.98 27.29
CA ASN A 99 -12.38 -14.53 28.66
C ASN A 99 -11.29 -13.45 28.70
N TYR A 100 -10.22 -13.63 27.90
CA TYR A 100 -9.11 -12.67 27.83
C TYR A 100 -9.54 -11.30 27.28
N LEU A 101 -10.39 -11.29 26.24
CA LEU A 101 -10.79 -10.06 25.55
C LEU A 101 -12.09 -9.43 26.08
N ARG A 102 -12.89 -10.16 26.87
CA ARG A 102 -14.23 -9.71 27.34
C ARG A 102 -14.21 -8.34 28.00
N SER A 103 -13.34 -8.15 29.00
CA SER A 103 -13.26 -6.90 29.76
C SER A 103 -12.80 -5.71 28.89
N VAL A 104 -11.87 -5.97 27.97
CA VAL A 104 -11.30 -4.96 27.07
C VAL A 104 -12.32 -4.51 26.03
N ILE A 105 -13.04 -5.45 25.42
CA ILE A 105 -14.06 -5.16 24.41
C ILE A 105 -15.27 -4.47 25.02
N LEU A 106 -15.73 -4.93 26.20
CA LEU A 106 -16.82 -4.28 26.90
C LEU A 106 -16.47 -2.84 27.27
N LYS A 107 -15.25 -2.59 27.77
CA LYS A 107 -14.79 -1.26 28.14
C LYS A 107 -14.57 -0.34 26.93
N SER A 108 -14.03 -0.85 25.84
CA SER A 108 -13.62 -0.03 24.68
C SER A 108 -14.75 0.21 23.68
N TYR A 109 -15.67 -0.75 23.55
CA TYR A 109 -16.71 -0.74 22.52
C TYR A 109 -18.14 -0.89 23.07
N GLY A 110 -18.31 -1.16 24.38
CA GLY A 110 -19.63 -1.27 25.01
C GLY A 110 -20.45 -2.48 24.55
N VAL A 111 -19.80 -3.50 23.99
CA VAL A 111 -20.47 -4.70 23.44
C VAL A 111 -19.95 -5.98 24.09
N GLU A 112 -20.82 -6.98 24.17
CA GLU A 112 -20.50 -8.30 24.70
C GLU A 112 -19.74 -9.11 23.63
N ILE A 113 -18.59 -9.69 23.98
CA ILE A 113 -17.70 -10.36 23.02
C ILE A 113 -18.38 -11.54 22.31
N THR A 114 -19.31 -12.22 22.98
CA THR A 114 -20.01 -13.38 22.39
C THR A 114 -20.85 -12.99 21.17
N SER A 115 -21.33 -11.74 21.15
CA SER A 115 -22.12 -11.16 20.05
C SER A 115 -21.27 -10.67 18.88
N VAL A 116 -19.95 -10.56 19.06
CA VAL A 116 -19.03 -10.02 18.06
C VAL A 116 -18.36 -11.15 17.30
N PRO A 117 -18.41 -11.16 15.96
CA PRO A 117 -17.64 -12.09 15.13
C PRO A 117 -16.16 -11.65 15.13
N TYR A 118 -15.26 -12.55 15.52
CA TYR A 118 -13.83 -12.25 15.55
C TYR A 118 -12.94 -13.48 15.39
N PHE A 119 -11.72 -13.23 14.93
CA PHE A 119 -10.58 -14.13 14.96
C PHE A 119 -9.53 -13.55 15.91
N SER A 120 -8.90 -14.39 16.74
CA SER A 120 -7.90 -13.94 17.70
C SER A 120 -6.64 -14.80 17.65
N ILE A 121 -5.51 -14.13 17.45
CA ILE A 121 -4.19 -14.71 17.62
C ILE A 121 -3.75 -14.38 19.04
N LEU A 122 -3.99 -15.32 19.96
CA LEU A 122 -3.48 -15.30 21.33
C LEU A 122 -2.19 -16.12 21.40
N ALA A 123 -1.09 -15.52 21.84
CA ALA A 123 0.21 -16.19 21.87
C ALA A 123 0.36 -17.18 23.04
N PHE A 124 -0.12 -16.82 24.23
CA PHE A 124 0.06 -17.60 25.46
C PHE A 124 -1.28 -17.94 26.11
N ASN A 125 -1.36 -19.11 26.72
CA ASN A 125 -2.44 -19.48 27.64
C ASN A 125 -2.23 -18.83 29.02
N ASP A 126 -3.22 -18.94 29.91
CA ASP A 126 -3.16 -18.43 31.29
C ASP A 126 -1.96 -19.00 32.09
N GLU A 127 -1.46 -20.17 31.72
CA GLU A 127 -0.29 -20.83 32.30
C GLU A 127 1.06 -20.40 31.66
N ASN A 128 1.07 -19.33 30.85
CA ASN A 128 2.22 -18.87 30.04
C ASN A 128 2.78 -19.91 29.05
N THR A 129 1.99 -20.94 28.71
CA THR A 129 2.34 -21.92 27.69
C THR A 129 1.96 -21.43 26.30
N LEU A 130 2.81 -21.68 25.31
CA LEU A 130 2.54 -21.30 23.92
C LEU A 130 1.27 -22.00 23.42
N ARG A 131 0.34 -21.22 22.87
CA ARG A 131 -0.94 -21.74 22.40
C ARG A 131 -0.80 -22.35 21.01
N TRP A 132 -0.52 -23.65 20.97
CA TRP A 132 -0.31 -24.43 19.75
C TRP A 132 -1.43 -24.34 18.71
N LYS A 133 -2.67 -24.06 19.12
CA LYS A 133 -3.81 -23.84 18.21
C LYS A 133 -3.56 -22.70 17.21
N ASN A 134 -2.94 -21.61 17.66
CA ASN A 134 -2.75 -20.40 16.85
C ASN A 134 -1.42 -20.40 16.09
N VAL A 135 -0.50 -21.30 16.44
CA VAL A 135 0.83 -21.41 15.83
C VAL A 135 0.75 -21.68 14.31
N PRO A 136 -0.07 -22.61 13.81
CA PRO A 136 -0.22 -22.82 12.37
C PRO A 136 -0.69 -21.56 11.61
N CYS A 137 -1.64 -20.81 12.18
CA CYS A 137 -2.12 -19.56 11.60
C CYS A 137 -0.95 -18.60 11.35
N VAL A 138 -0.18 -18.34 12.41
CA VAL A 138 0.91 -17.37 12.39
C VAL A 138 2.05 -17.83 11.51
N LEU A 139 2.41 -19.11 11.56
CA LEU A 139 3.44 -19.68 10.71
C LEU A 139 3.10 -19.52 9.23
N ILE A 140 1.86 -19.82 8.83
CA ILE A 140 1.40 -19.68 7.44
C ILE A 140 1.44 -18.22 7.01
N LEU A 141 0.85 -17.32 7.81
CA LEU A 141 0.83 -15.88 7.50
C LEU A 141 2.26 -15.33 7.38
N CYS A 142 3.13 -15.61 8.35
CA CYS A 142 4.52 -15.15 8.32
C CYS A 142 5.30 -15.69 7.12
N THR A 143 5.12 -16.97 6.79
CA THR A 143 5.80 -17.60 5.65
C THR A 143 5.38 -16.95 4.34
N ILE A 144 4.07 -16.75 4.13
CA ILE A 144 3.56 -16.08 2.93
C ILE A 144 4.10 -14.65 2.86
N MET A 145 4.08 -13.91 3.97
CA MET A 145 4.56 -12.54 4.03
C MET A 145 6.05 -12.44 3.73
N LEU A 146 6.88 -13.22 4.42
CA LEU A 146 8.33 -13.24 4.23
C LEU A 146 8.70 -13.57 2.78
N PHE A 147 8.04 -14.56 2.19
CA PHE A 147 8.27 -14.93 0.79
C PHE A 147 7.97 -13.77 -0.17
N HIS A 148 6.78 -13.18 -0.08
CA HIS A 148 6.36 -12.09 -0.96
C HIS A 148 7.18 -10.81 -0.75
N TYR A 149 7.49 -10.44 0.50
CA TYR A 149 8.35 -9.28 0.77
C TYR A 149 9.77 -9.47 0.28
N THR A 150 10.34 -10.66 0.40
CA THR A 150 11.69 -10.94 -0.12
C THR A 150 11.73 -10.73 -1.63
N ILE A 151 10.72 -11.23 -2.36
CA ILE A 151 10.61 -11.01 -3.81
C ILE A 151 10.49 -9.52 -4.12
N MET A 152 9.58 -8.80 -3.44
CA MET A 152 9.40 -7.36 -3.66
C MET A 152 10.68 -6.56 -3.40
N ILE A 153 11.43 -6.87 -2.33
CA ILE A 153 12.69 -6.20 -2.01
C ILE A 153 13.75 -6.49 -3.07
N ILE A 154 13.92 -7.75 -3.49
CA ILE A 154 14.89 -8.11 -4.54
C ILE A 154 14.55 -7.40 -5.86
N CYS A 155 13.28 -7.45 -6.28
CA CYS A 155 12.81 -6.77 -7.48
C CYS A 155 12.97 -5.25 -7.35
N GLY A 156 12.63 -4.66 -6.21
CA GLY A 156 12.80 -3.24 -5.92
C GLY A 156 14.26 -2.78 -6.02
N LEU A 157 15.18 -3.52 -5.39
CA LEU A 157 16.62 -3.26 -5.45
C LEU A 157 17.17 -3.42 -6.88
N TYR A 158 16.73 -4.45 -7.60
CA TYR A 158 17.08 -4.66 -9.00
C TYR A 158 16.65 -3.48 -9.86
N MET A 159 15.39 -3.07 -9.73
CA MET A 159 14.84 -1.93 -10.44
C MET A 159 15.63 -0.67 -10.11
N TYR A 160 15.85 -0.36 -8.84
CA TYR A 160 16.61 0.81 -8.40
C TYR A 160 18.02 0.88 -9.02
N ARG A 161 18.77 -0.22 -8.97
CA ARG A 161 20.14 -0.29 -9.53
C ARG A 161 20.16 -0.10 -11.04
N LYS A 162 19.29 -0.80 -11.75
CA LYS A 162 19.20 -0.75 -13.21
C LYS A 162 18.90 0.68 -13.67
N THR A 163 17.92 1.26 -13.02
CA THR A 163 17.40 2.59 -13.24
C THR A 163 18.43 3.70 -12.95
N SER A 164 19.24 3.57 -11.90
CA SER A 164 20.36 4.49 -11.61
C SER A 164 21.42 4.51 -12.73
N LYS A 165 21.70 3.35 -13.34
CA LYS A 165 22.67 3.23 -14.43
C LYS A 165 22.19 3.86 -15.75
N TYR A 166 20.89 3.81 -16.03
CA TYR A 166 20.30 4.29 -17.29
C TYR A 166 20.13 5.81 -17.36
N PHE A 167 20.10 6.53 -16.23
CA PHE A 167 20.03 7.99 -16.21
C PHE A 167 21.18 8.68 -16.94
N LYS A 168 22.32 8.00 -17.06
CA LYS A 168 23.52 8.57 -17.69
C LYS A 168 23.50 8.52 -19.23
N THR A 169 22.47 7.93 -19.86
CA THR A 169 22.59 7.48 -21.27
C THR A 169 21.43 7.85 -22.21
N SER A 170 20.36 8.52 -21.76
CA SER A 170 19.16 8.75 -22.60
C SER A 170 19.15 10.11 -23.31
N SER A 171 18.92 10.10 -24.63
CA SER A 171 19.11 11.24 -25.53
C SER A 171 17.82 11.96 -25.98
N THR A 172 16.64 11.30 -25.97
CA THR A 172 15.39 11.91 -26.51
C THR A 172 14.40 12.37 -25.44
N SER A 173 13.55 13.35 -25.77
CA SER A 173 12.52 13.90 -24.86
C SER A 173 11.38 12.91 -24.58
N LEU A 174 10.94 12.17 -25.60
CA LEU A 174 9.87 11.16 -25.47
C LEU A 174 10.30 9.99 -24.57
N GLU A 175 11.54 9.51 -24.72
CA GLU A 175 12.10 8.49 -23.82
C GLU A 175 12.25 8.99 -22.38
N LYS A 176 12.57 10.28 -22.21
CA LYS A 176 12.61 10.91 -20.87
C LYS A 176 11.24 10.87 -20.21
N LEU A 177 10.18 11.23 -20.94
CA LEU A 177 8.81 11.22 -20.43
C LEU A 177 8.32 9.80 -20.09
N GLN A 178 8.41 8.86 -21.04
CA GLN A 178 8.00 7.46 -20.80
C GLN A 178 8.73 6.84 -19.60
N ARG A 179 10.01 7.21 -19.43
CA ARG A 179 10.81 6.77 -18.30
C ARG A 179 10.32 7.39 -16.98
N GLN A 180 10.00 8.68 -16.95
CA GLN A 180 9.45 9.32 -15.74
C GLN A 180 8.12 8.70 -15.30
N PHE A 181 7.25 8.35 -16.24
CA PHE A 181 6.05 7.56 -15.93
C PHE A 181 6.41 6.22 -15.32
N PHE A 182 7.39 5.51 -15.87
CA PHE A 182 7.85 4.25 -15.30
C PHE A 182 8.41 4.41 -13.88
N TYR A 183 9.14 5.50 -13.58
CA TYR A 183 9.58 5.82 -12.21
C TYR A 183 8.42 6.09 -11.26
N ALA A 184 7.50 6.96 -11.66
CA ALA A 184 6.32 7.27 -10.85
C ALA A 184 5.60 5.98 -10.48
N LEU A 185 5.45 5.08 -11.46
CA LEU A 185 4.81 3.80 -11.30
C LEU A 185 5.59 2.85 -10.35
N ILE A 186 6.92 2.94 -10.24
CA ILE A 186 7.70 2.23 -9.20
C ILE A 186 7.44 2.82 -7.81
N TYR A 187 7.50 4.14 -7.67
CA TYR A 187 7.26 4.82 -6.40
C TYR A 187 5.84 4.58 -5.90
N GLN A 188 4.87 4.60 -6.80
CA GLN A 188 3.47 4.29 -6.54
C GLN A 188 3.26 2.86 -6.04
N THR A 189 3.99 1.87 -6.55
CA THR A 189 3.89 0.49 -6.01
C THR A 189 4.68 0.34 -4.70
N THR A 190 5.79 1.07 -4.50
CA THR A 190 6.65 0.92 -3.31
C THR A 190 6.12 1.64 -2.08
N ALA A 191 5.57 2.85 -2.24
CA ALA A 191 5.03 3.65 -1.15
C ALA A 191 3.95 2.92 -0.33
N PRO A 192 2.88 2.34 -0.92
CA PRO A 192 1.86 1.62 -0.16
C PRO A 192 2.40 0.36 0.52
N THR A 193 3.37 -0.33 -0.08
CA THR A 193 4.00 -1.50 0.55
C THR A 193 4.70 -1.12 1.86
N LEU A 194 5.44 0.00 1.86
CA LEU A 194 6.16 0.47 3.04
C LEU A 194 5.25 1.14 4.07
N LEU A 195 4.26 1.92 3.62
CA LEU A 195 3.42 2.71 4.51
C LEU A 195 2.25 1.91 5.10
N PHE A 196 1.69 0.94 4.39
CA PHE A 196 0.50 0.21 4.86
C PHE A 196 0.77 -1.25 5.20
N HIS A 197 1.45 -1.96 4.31
CA HIS A 197 1.63 -3.40 4.46
C HIS A 197 2.68 -3.76 5.53
N LEU A 198 3.74 -2.95 5.66
CA LEU A 198 4.78 -3.16 6.65
C LEU A 198 4.29 -2.96 8.10
N PRO A 199 3.56 -1.89 8.46
CA PRO A 199 2.99 -1.76 9.81
C PRO A 199 2.05 -2.91 10.18
N VAL A 200 1.19 -3.35 9.25
CA VAL A 200 0.28 -4.49 9.46
C VAL A 200 1.07 -5.78 9.71
N SER A 201 2.19 -5.98 9.00
CA SER A 201 3.06 -7.16 9.22
C SER A 201 3.68 -7.21 10.60
N VAL A 202 4.13 -6.07 11.10
CA VAL A 202 4.67 -5.97 12.45
C VAL A 202 3.55 -6.21 13.46
N ALA A 203 2.36 -5.63 13.25
CA ALA A 203 1.22 -5.78 14.15
C ALA A 203 0.76 -7.24 14.34
N VAL A 204 0.84 -8.09 13.30
CA VAL A 204 0.53 -9.52 13.39
C VAL A 204 1.55 -10.28 14.24
N LEU A 205 2.81 -9.81 14.29
CA LEU A 205 3.90 -10.42 15.06
C LEU A 205 3.95 -9.94 16.52
N VAL A 206 3.41 -8.75 16.83
CA VAL A 206 3.40 -8.15 18.17
C VAL A 206 2.97 -9.11 19.29
N PRO A 207 1.91 -9.94 19.14
CA PRO A 207 1.48 -10.87 20.19
C PRO A 207 2.56 -11.81 20.71
N PHE A 208 3.58 -12.13 19.90
CA PHE A 208 4.65 -13.08 20.23
C PHE A 208 5.84 -12.44 20.94
N PHE A 209 5.95 -11.11 20.93
CA PHE A 209 7.07 -10.39 21.54
C PHE A 209 6.76 -9.84 22.94
N ASP A 210 5.62 -10.25 23.55
CA ASP A 210 5.17 -9.87 24.90
C ASP A 210 5.17 -8.34 25.16
N PHE A 211 5.03 -7.54 24.10
CA PHE A 211 4.92 -6.09 24.23
C PHE A 211 3.52 -5.71 24.70
N LYS A 212 3.44 -5.02 25.84
CA LYS A 212 2.20 -4.41 26.34
C LYS A 212 1.84 -3.19 25.50
N PHE A 213 1.21 -3.43 24.35
CA PHE A 213 0.75 -2.38 23.44
C PHE A 213 -0.76 -2.53 23.22
N SER A 214 -1.51 -1.44 23.41
CA SER A 214 -2.94 -1.38 23.08
C SER A 214 -3.13 -0.43 21.90
N TYR A 215 -3.51 -0.97 20.74
CA TYR A 215 -3.68 -0.16 19.52
C TYR A 215 -4.97 -0.49 18.78
N ASN A 216 -5.73 0.56 18.49
CA ASN A 216 -6.90 0.51 17.62
C ASN A 216 -6.46 0.74 16.18
N SER A 217 -6.57 -0.30 15.34
CA SER A 217 -6.19 -0.27 13.93
C SER A 217 -7.17 0.52 13.03
N SER A 218 -8.04 1.36 13.61
CA SER A 218 -8.94 2.24 12.83
C SER A 218 -8.16 3.22 11.92
N ILE A 219 -6.91 3.53 12.28
CA ILE A 219 -5.97 4.31 11.44
C ILE A 219 -5.73 3.66 10.08
N VAL A 220 -5.68 2.33 9.99
CA VAL A 220 -5.43 1.60 8.73
C VAL A 220 -6.55 1.84 7.69
N LEU A 221 -7.78 2.11 8.15
CA LEU A 221 -8.89 2.46 7.25
C LEU A 221 -8.74 3.88 6.65
N TYR A 222 -8.30 4.85 7.45
CA TYR A 222 -8.05 6.22 6.95
C TYR A 222 -6.90 6.23 5.95
N GLU A 223 -5.86 5.47 6.27
CA GLU A 223 -4.70 5.19 5.45
C GLU A 223 -5.06 4.61 4.08
N LEU A 224 -5.95 3.62 4.04
CA LEU A 224 -6.47 3.05 2.79
C LEU A 224 -7.21 4.09 1.93
N GLY A 225 -7.97 5.00 2.55
CA GLY A 225 -8.66 6.10 1.88
C GLY A 225 -7.72 7.19 1.36
N ALA A 226 -6.56 7.38 2.01
CA ALA A 226 -5.55 8.35 1.60
C ALA A 226 -4.65 7.85 0.46
N TYR A 227 -4.62 6.54 0.19
CA TYR A 227 -3.74 5.95 -0.81
C TYR A 227 -3.93 6.51 -2.23
N PRO A 228 -5.15 6.64 -2.79
CA PRO A 228 -5.34 7.23 -4.12
C PRO A 228 -4.80 8.67 -4.23
N LEU A 229 -4.89 9.43 -3.13
CA LEU A 229 -4.33 10.77 -3.06
C LEU A 229 -2.80 10.73 -3.07
N ALA A 230 -2.19 9.85 -2.26
CA ALA A 230 -0.74 9.66 -2.24
C ALA A 230 -0.20 9.21 -3.61
N ASP A 231 -0.90 8.29 -4.28
CA ASP A 231 -0.58 7.80 -5.62
C ASP A 231 -0.54 8.95 -6.66
N THR A 232 -1.55 9.82 -6.61
CA THR A 232 -1.64 11.01 -7.47
C THR A 232 -0.53 12.02 -7.18
N LEU A 233 -0.24 12.25 -5.90
CA LEU A 233 0.83 13.17 -5.48
C LEU A 233 2.21 12.69 -5.92
N ILE A 234 2.49 11.38 -5.84
CA ILE A 234 3.73 10.79 -6.33
C ILE A 234 3.89 11.05 -7.83
N LEU A 235 2.83 10.83 -8.62
CA LEU A 235 2.85 11.09 -10.06
C LEU A 235 3.16 12.56 -10.38
N LEU A 236 2.45 13.49 -9.72
CA LEU A 236 2.63 14.94 -9.89
C LEU A 236 4.04 15.41 -9.51
N LYS A 237 4.66 14.79 -8.50
CA LYS A 237 6.01 15.15 -8.04
C LYS A 237 7.13 14.57 -8.91
N VAL A 238 6.95 13.34 -9.41
CA VAL A 238 7.99 12.61 -10.14
C VAL A 238 8.05 13.00 -11.63
N VAL A 239 6.91 13.29 -12.26
CA VAL A 239 6.86 13.64 -13.68
C VAL A 239 7.06 15.15 -13.85
N THR A 240 8.10 15.52 -14.60
CA THR A 240 8.57 16.92 -14.69
C THR A 240 7.56 17.80 -15.41
N GLU A 241 6.95 17.29 -16.47
CA GLU A 241 5.93 17.98 -17.26
C GLU A 241 4.69 18.27 -16.41
N TYR A 242 4.25 17.32 -15.59
CA TYR A 242 3.14 17.52 -14.64
C TYR A 242 3.49 18.50 -13.53
N LYS A 243 4.70 18.41 -12.97
CA LYS A 243 5.18 19.37 -11.97
C LYS A 243 5.16 20.81 -12.50
N LEU A 244 5.59 21.01 -13.75
CA LEU A 244 5.56 22.31 -14.41
C LEU A 244 4.13 22.78 -14.69
N ALA A 245 3.27 21.91 -15.22
CA ALA A 245 1.86 22.23 -15.47
C ALA A 245 1.11 22.58 -14.17
N TYR A 246 1.31 21.79 -13.12
CA TYR A 246 0.71 22.02 -11.80
C TYR A 246 1.21 23.31 -11.15
N GLY A 247 2.50 23.62 -11.26
CA GLY A 247 3.06 24.90 -10.81
C GLY A 247 2.43 26.09 -11.54
N ARG A 248 2.24 25.99 -12.87
CA ARG A 248 1.55 27.03 -13.66
C ARG A 248 0.09 27.17 -13.24
N PHE A 249 -0.61 26.06 -13.01
CA PHE A 249 -2.00 26.06 -12.55
C PHE A 249 -2.15 26.69 -11.16
N LEU A 250 -1.29 26.34 -10.21
CA LEU A 250 -1.28 26.95 -8.87
C LEU A 250 -0.96 28.44 -8.90
N SER A 251 0.02 28.85 -9.70
CA SER A 251 0.33 30.28 -9.88
C SER A 251 -0.83 31.03 -10.54
N GLY A 252 -1.56 30.39 -11.47
CA GLY A 252 -2.78 30.94 -12.05
C GLY A 252 -3.89 31.09 -11.02
N LEU A 253 -4.15 30.06 -10.21
CA LEU A 253 -5.10 30.10 -9.10
C LEU A 253 -4.74 31.16 -8.07
N ALA A 254 -3.47 31.24 -7.66
CA ALA A 254 -3.00 32.24 -6.71
C ALA A 254 -3.21 33.66 -7.24
N LYS A 255 -2.94 33.90 -8.53
CA LYS A 255 -3.26 35.17 -9.19
C LYS A 255 -4.75 35.47 -9.18
N THR A 256 -5.61 34.50 -9.52
CA THR A 256 -7.08 34.68 -9.46
C THR A 256 -7.57 34.94 -8.04
N PHE A 257 -7.04 34.23 -7.04
CA PHE A 257 -7.37 34.45 -5.63
C PHE A 257 -6.91 35.82 -5.13
N LEU A 258 -5.72 36.27 -5.49
CA LEU A 258 -5.21 37.61 -5.17
C LEU A 258 -6.07 38.72 -5.80
N VAL A 259 -6.47 38.53 -7.06
CA VAL A 259 -7.40 39.44 -7.75
C VAL A 259 -8.79 39.43 -7.08
N CYS A 260 -9.29 38.27 -6.63
CA CYS A 260 -10.54 38.17 -5.88
C CYS A 260 -10.45 38.79 -4.47
N LEU A 261 -9.25 38.86 -3.87
CA LEU A 261 -8.99 39.50 -2.58
C LEU A 261 -8.74 41.02 -2.68
N GLY A 262 -8.74 41.58 -3.90
CA GLY A 262 -8.65 43.03 -4.13
C GLY A 262 -7.25 43.61 -4.03
N GLU A 263 -6.18 42.80 -4.07
CA GLU A 263 -4.81 43.31 -4.21
C GLU A 263 -4.50 43.58 -5.69
N ASP A 264 -4.12 44.83 -6.01
CA ASP A 264 -3.64 45.22 -7.33
C ASP A 264 -2.34 44.47 -7.67
N THR A 265 -2.35 43.67 -8.74
CA THR A 265 -1.17 42.97 -9.27
C THR A 265 0.01 43.93 -9.55
N PRO A 266 1.27 43.58 -9.20
CA PRO A 266 2.42 44.36 -9.65
C PRO A 266 2.56 44.24 -11.17
N ARG A 267 2.60 45.39 -11.86
CA ARG A 267 2.83 45.50 -13.30
C ARG A 267 4.16 44.86 -13.69
N GLU A 268 4.14 43.98 -14.68
CA GLU A 268 5.33 43.59 -15.43
C GLU A 268 5.80 44.80 -16.25
N ASP A 269 6.92 45.40 -15.86
CA ASP A 269 7.58 46.43 -16.65
C ASP A 269 8.13 45.82 -17.94
N THR A 270 7.43 46.09 -19.04
CA THR A 270 7.91 45.88 -20.40
C THR A 270 9.11 46.80 -20.63
N LYS A 271 10.34 46.27 -20.48
CA LYS A 271 11.53 46.99 -20.94
C LYS A 271 11.63 46.94 -22.46
N THR A 272 11.11 47.99 -23.06
CA THR A 272 11.45 48.48 -24.38
C THR A 272 12.97 48.60 -24.52
N SER A 273 13.59 47.74 -25.33
CA SER A 273 14.90 48.00 -25.94
C SER A 273 14.88 47.57 -27.40
N VAL A 274 13.99 48.20 -28.17
CA VAL A 274 14.13 48.36 -29.61
C VAL A 274 15.15 49.47 -29.86
N ARG A 275 16.44 49.20 -29.63
CA ARG A 275 17.55 50.06 -30.07
C ARG A 275 18.89 49.30 -29.99
N GLY A 276 19.17 48.43 -30.96
CA GLY A 276 20.47 47.74 -30.99
C GLY A 276 20.67 46.63 -32.02
N LEU A 277 19.73 46.40 -32.95
CA LEU A 277 19.86 45.29 -33.93
C LEU A 277 19.71 45.76 -35.38
N ASN A 278 20.23 46.96 -35.68
CA ASN A 278 20.26 47.51 -37.05
C ASN A 278 21.70 47.75 -37.58
N ILE A 279 22.70 47.06 -37.02
CA ILE A 279 24.08 47.10 -37.53
C ILE A 279 24.68 45.69 -37.42
N SER A 280 24.29 44.77 -38.31
CA SER A 280 25.14 43.63 -38.72
C SER A 280 24.58 42.88 -39.95
N LEU A 281 24.03 43.60 -40.93
CA LEU A 281 23.59 43.00 -42.22
C LEU A 281 24.10 43.75 -43.45
N LYS A 282 25.23 44.47 -43.30
CA LYS A 282 26.02 45.01 -44.40
C LYS A 282 27.50 44.98 -44.02
N THR A 283 28.17 43.86 -44.29
CA THR A 283 29.52 43.74 -44.89
C THR A 283 30.10 42.36 -44.61
N LEU A 284 30.43 41.66 -45.71
CA LEU A 284 31.24 40.43 -45.83
C LEU A 284 30.66 39.13 -45.28
#